data_AF-A0A523C3J9-F1
#
_entry.id   AF-A0A523C3J9-F1
#
_cell.length_a   1.000
_cell.length_b   1.000
_cell.length_c   1.000
_cell.angle_alpha   90.00
_cell.angle_beta   90.00
_cell.angle_gamma   90.00
#
_symmetry.space_group_name_H-M   'P 1'
#
loop_
_entity.id
_entity.type
_entity.pdbx_description
1 polymer ?
#
loop_
_entity_poly.entity_id
_entity_poly.type
_entity_poly.pdbx_seq_one_letter_code
_entity_poly.pdbx_strand_id
1 'polypeptide(L)'
;MLAMPEQEYIKYLYEEEECSIAEISAKLGINWRTAAKYAKKDNWNEACMISRGCQPVMDPVAEVIDMWLMEDRLKPRKERRTAAAIYRQLKDQYNFTGSERTVRHYVPSSTVHRQTVAQKPWRQRCSGFAVLAACY
;
A
#
# COMPACT_ATOMS: atom_id res chain seq x y z
N MET A 1 -18.54 -17.56 13.33
CA MET A 1 -18.39 -16.23 12.70
C MET A 1 -19.36 -16.21 11.54
N LEU A 2 -20.29 -15.25 11.49
CA LEU A 2 -21.38 -15.25 10.49
C LEU A 2 -20.84 -14.91 9.10
N ALA A 3 -21.45 -15.46 8.05
CA ALA A 3 -21.13 -15.11 6.67
C ALA A 3 -21.59 -13.68 6.36
N MET A 4 -20.94 -12.99 5.41
CA MET A 4 -21.35 -11.67 4.92
C MET A 4 -22.86 -11.55 4.63
N PRO A 5 -23.51 -12.49 3.90
CA PRO A 5 -24.94 -12.39 3.63
C PRO A 5 -25.81 -12.48 4.89
N GLU A 6 -25.41 -13.25 5.90
CA GLU A 6 -26.14 -13.33 7.17
C GLU A 6 -26.05 -12.01 7.95
N GLN A 7 -24.90 -11.35 7.88
CA GLN A 7 -24.66 -10.05 8.51
C GLN A 7 -25.49 -8.94 7.85
N GLU A 8 -25.55 -8.92 6.52
CA GLU A 8 -26.40 -8.02 5.73
C GLU A 8 -27.88 -8.28 5.99
N TYR A 9 -28.28 -9.55 6.10
CA TYR A 9 -29.66 -9.91 6.38
C TYR A 9 -30.12 -9.46 7.78
N ILE A 10 -29.26 -9.57 8.80
CA ILE A 10 -29.53 -9.00 10.14
C ILE A 10 -29.80 -7.50 10.06
N LYS A 11 -29.04 -6.79 9.23
CA LYS A 11 -29.19 -5.34 9.06
C LYS A 11 -30.48 -4.98 8.33
N TYR A 12 -30.80 -5.70 7.26
CA TYR A 12 -32.07 -5.57 6.53
C TYR A 12 -33.28 -5.75 7.46
N LEU A 13 -33.28 -6.80 8.31
CA LEU A 13 -34.37 -7.04 9.26
C LEU A 13 -34.55 -5.91 10.30
N TYR A 14 -33.47 -5.21 10.63
CA TYR A 14 -33.52 -4.11 11.59
C TYR A 14 -33.96 -2.79 10.95
N GLU A 15 -33.49 -2.50 9.74
CA GLU A 15 -33.78 -1.23 9.04
C GLU A 15 -35.11 -1.24 8.28
N GLU A 16 -35.47 -2.34 7.60
CA GLU A 16 -36.64 -2.41 6.72
C GLU A 16 -37.86 -3.05 7.41
N GLU A 17 -37.65 -4.14 8.17
CA GLU A 17 -38.75 -4.82 8.87
C GLU A 17 -39.01 -4.24 10.28
N GLU A 18 -38.23 -3.24 10.73
CA GLU A 18 -38.26 -2.64 12.08
C GLU A 18 -38.31 -3.67 13.22
N CYS A 19 -37.79 -4.88 12.98
CA CYS A 19 -37.84 -5.97 13.95
C CYS A 19 -36.97 -5.65 15.15
N SER A 20 -37.45 -6.00 16.34
CA SER A 20 -36.64 -5.89 17.55
C SER A 20 -35.45 -6.85 17.50
N ILE A 21 -34.34 -6.48 18.13
CA ILE A 21 -33.12 -7.31 18.17
C ILE A 21 -33.41 -8.71 18.76
N ALA A 22 -34.37 -8.80 19.69
CA ALA A 22 -34.82 -10.06 20.26
C ALA A 22 -35.53 -10.95 19.23
N GLU A 23 -36.43 -10.38 18.41
CA GLU A 23 -37.10 -11.10 17.34
C GLU A 23 -36.12 -11.56 16.26
N ILE A 24 -35.15 -10.72 15.90
CA ILE A 24 -34.07 -11.10 14.96
C ILE A 24 -33.29 -12.30 15.49
N SER A 25 -32.97 -12.31 16.80
CA SER A 25 -32.27 -13.42 17.44
C SER A 25 -33.08 -14.72 17.41
N ALA A 26 -34.40 -14.63 17.63
CA ALA A 26 -35.31 -15.77 17.59
C ALA A 26 -35.54 -16.30 16.17
N LYS A 27 -35.71 -15.40 15.18
CA LYS A 27 -35.87 -15.75 13.75
C LYS A 27 -34.64 -16.49 13.20
N LEU A 28 -33.43 -15.99 13.51
CA LEU A 28 -32.18 -16.50 12.95
C LEU A 28 -31.48 -17.56 13.83
N GLY A 29 -31.95 -17.78 15.06
CA GLY A 29 -31.31 -18.69 16.01
C GLY A 29 -29.91 -18.26 16.45
N ILE A 30 -29.60 -16.95 16.37
CA ILE A 30 -28.30 -16.38 16.73
C ILE A 30 -28.31 -15.76 18.13
N ASN A 31 -27.13 -15.62 18.74
CA ASN A 31 -27.01 -14.94 20.03
C ASN A 31 -27.43 -13.46 19.91
N TRP A 32 -28.25 -12.99 20.85
CA TRP A 32 -28.74 -11.61 20.89
C TRP A 32 -27.61 -10.56 20.82
N ARG A 33 -26.43 -10.83 21.41
CA ARG A 33 -25.27 -9.92 21.34
C ARG A 33 -24.72 -9.79 19.93
N THR A 34 -24.75 -10.88 19.18
CA THR A 34 -24.28 -10.94 17.79
C THR A 34 -25.27 -10.20 16.89
N ALA A 35 -26.58 -10.40 17.08
CA ALA A 35 -27.62 -9.63 16.40
C ALA A 35 -27.47 -8.13 16.66
N ALA A 36 -27.33 -7.73 17.94
CA ALA A 36 -27.16 -6.33 18.34
C ALA A 36 -25.89 -5.69 17.72
N LYS A 37 -24.78 -6.44 17.66
CA LYS A 37 -23.52 -5.97 17.08
C LYS A 37 -23.66 -5.64 15.60
N TYR A 38 -24.37 -6.48 14.86
CA TYR A 38 -24.47 -6.36 13.41
C TYR A 38 -25.62 -5.43 12.96
N ALA A 39 -26.73 -5.39 13.71
CA ALA A 39 -27.83 -4.45 13.46
C ALA A 39 -27.39 -2.98 13.54
N LYS A 40 -26.51 -2.64 14.51
CA LYS A 40 -26.01 -1.27 14.72
C LYS A 40 -24.75 -0.93 13.94
N LYS A 41 -24.28 -1.83 13.06
CA LYS A 41 -23.02 -1.61 12.33
C LYS A 41 -23.29 -0.88 11.03
N ASP A 42 -22.80 0.35 10.91
CA ASP A 42 -23.06 1.19 9.73
C ASP A 42 -22.22 0.79 8.52
N ASN A 43 -20.92 0.59 8.72
CA ASN A 43 -19.97 0.34 7.63
C ASN A 43 -19.24 -1.00 7.79
N TRP A 44 -19.39 -1.87 6.80
CA TRP A 44 -18.70 -3.16 6.70
C TRP A 44 -17.32 -3.04 6.04
N ASN A 45 -17.11 -1.96 5.30
CA ASN A 45 -15.90 -1.64 4.57
C ASN A 45 -15.11 -0.51 5.23
N GLU A 46 -15.05 -0.50 6.57
CA GLU A 46 -14.07 0.33 7.26
C GLU A 46 -12.68 -0.14 6.83
N ALA A 47 -11.98 0.70 6.07
CA ALA A 47 -10.61 0.44 5.73
C ALA A 47 -9.84 0.28 7.04
N CYS A 48 -9.24 -0.89 7.26
CA CYS A 48 -8.26 -1.05 8.31
C CYS A 48 -7.20 0.02 8.05
N MET A 49 -7.13 1.05 8.91
CA MET A 49 -6.05 2.01 8.86
C MET A 49 -4.79 1.22 9.14
N ILE A 50 -4.06 0.84 8.09
CA ILE A 50 -2.73 0.27 8.21
C ILE A 50 -1.90 1.38 8.84
N SER A 51 -1.69 1.29 10.15
CA SER A 51 -0.80 2.20 10.85
C SER A 51 0.55 2.08 10.19
N ARG A 52 1.00 3.17 9.55
CA ARG A 52 2.37 3.25 9.03
C ARG A 52 3.25 3.24 10.26
N GLY A 53 3.88 2.10 10.55
CA GLY A 53 4.79 1.99 11.69
C GLY A 53 5.79 3.14 11.63
N CYS A 54 5.87 3.95 12.70
CA CYS A 54 6.75 5.10 12.75
C CYS A 54 8.19 4.65 12.49
N GLN A 55 8.85 5.27 11.51
CA GLN A 55 10.27 5.06 11.23
C GLN A 55 11.06 6.32 11.62
N PRO A 56 11.17 6.64 12.92
CA PRO A 56 11.66 7.95 13.39
C PRO A 56 13.09 8.28 12.92
N VAL A 57 13.90 7.26 12.65
CA VAL A 57 15.26 7.42 12.14
C VAL A 57 15.29 7.77 10.65
N MET A 58 14.32 7.30 9.88
CA MET A 58 14.24 7.51 8.44
C MET A 58 13.53 8.79 8.06
N ASP A 59 12.55 9.23 8.84
CA ASP A 59 11.73 10.42 8.55
C ASP A 59 12.54 11.67 8.18
N PRO A 60 13.63 12.06 8.90
CA PRO A 60 14.39 13.27 8.55
C PRO A 60 15.25 13.13 7.28
N VAL A 61 15.61 11.91 6.87
CA VAL A 61 16.47 11.65 5.70
C VAL A 61 15.70 11.10 4.49
N ALA A 62 14.41 10.82 4.67
CA ALA A 62 13.52 10.26 3.67
C ALA A 62 13.52 11.08 2.38
N GLU A 63 13.31 12.40 2.50
CA GLU A 63 13.25 13.33 1.36
C GLU A 63 14.57 13.38 0.59
N VAL A 64 15.70 13.34 1.30
CA VAL A 64 17.04 13.34 0.70
C VAL A 64 17.26 12.08 -0.13
N ILE A 65 16.88 10.92 0.41
CA ILE A 65 16.97 9.64 -0.29
C ILE A 65 16.09 9.66 -1.55
N ASP A 66 14.87 10.18 -1.43
CA ASP A 66 13.96 10.27 -2.57
C ASP A 66 14.51 11.17 -3.68
N MET A 67 15.12 12.32 -3.35
CA MET A 67 15.79 13.18 -4.31
C MET A 67 16.93 12.45 -5.03
N TRP A 68 17.80 11.74 -4.31
CA TRP A 68 18.87 10.95 -4.94
C TRP A 68 18.35 9.81 -5.82
N LEU A 69 17.26 9.16 -5.40
CA LEU A 69 16.59 8.15 -6.22
C LEU A 69 15.93 8.75 -7.47
N MET A 70 15.56 10.04 -7.47
CA MET A 70 15.10 10.74 -8.65
C MET A 70 16.26 11.04 -9.61
N GLU A 71 17.36 11.58 -9.11
CA GLU A 71 18.58 11.86 -9.89
C GLU A 71 19.14 10.61 -10.58
N ASP A 72 19.20 9.49 -9.84
CA ASP A 72 19.74 8.23 -10.34
C ASP A 72 18.90 7.62 -11.47
N ARG A 73 17.68 8.13 -11.71
CA ARG A 73 16.86 7.69 -12.87
C ARG A 73 17.38 8.23 -14.17
N LEU A 74 17.89 9.45 -14.16
CA LEU A 74 18.42 10.12 -15.33
C LEU A 74 19.71 9.44 -15.81
N LYS A 75 20.36 8.69 -14.91
CA LYS A 75 21.57 7.94 -15.19
C LYS A 75 21.30 6.55 -15.78
N PRO A 76 22.23 6.05 -16.60
CA PRO A 76 22.16 4.67 -17.10
C PRO A 76 22.16 3.67 -15.94
N ARG A 77 21.55 2.49 -16.16
CA ARG A 77 21.29 1.49 -15.11
C ARG A 77 22.54 1.10 -14.30
N LYS A 78 23.72 1.08 -14.92
CA LYS A 78 24.98 0.68 -14.29
C LYS A 78 25.55 1.74 -13.33
N GLU A 79 25.17 3.00 -13.49
CA GLU A 79 25.68 4.14 -12.71
C GLU A 79 24.75 4.55 -11.56
N ARG A 80 23.60 3.88 -11.42
CA ARG A 80 22.65 4.15 -10.33
C ARG A 80 23.28 3.79 -9.00
N ARG A 81 23.10 4.63 -7.97
CA ARG A 81 23.64 4.33 -6.65
C ARG A 81 22.97 3.07 -6.09
N THR A 82 23.77 2.21 -5.48
CA THR A 82 23.26 1.07 -4.72
C THR A 82 22.84 1.54 -3.33
N ALA A 83 21.93 0.83 -2.65
CA ALA A 83 21.52 1.16 -1.28
C ALA A 83 22.71 1.31 -0.31
N ALA A 84 23.77 0.51 -0.49
CA ALA A 84 25.01 0.64 0.28
C ALA A 84 25.75 1.96 0.02
N ALA A 85 25.73 2.47 -1.21
CA ALA A 85 26.35 3.75 -1.56
C ALA A 85 25.53 4.93 -1.00
N ILE A 86 24.20 4.84 -1.06
CA ILE A 86 23.28 5.81 -0.43
C ILE A 86 23.55 5.86 1.08
N TYR A 87 23.69 4.72 1.75
CA TYR A 87 23.99 4.67 3.18
C TYR A 87 25.33 5.33 3.53
N ARG A 88 26.40 5.06 2.77
CA ARG A 88 27.71 5.71 2.99
C ARG A 88 27.60 7.23 2.87
N GLN A 89 26.96 7.72 1.81
CA GLN A 89 26.76 9.14 1.59
C GLN A 89 25.89 9.80 2.69
N LEU A 90 24.85 9.11 3.18
CA LEU A 90 24.05 9.56 4.32
C LEU A 90 24.89 9.66 5.60
N LYS A 91 25.77 8.69 5.83
CA LYS A 91 26.65 8.69 6.99
C LYS A 91 27.65 9.85 6.94
N ASP A 92 28.22 10.11 5.76
CA ASP A 92 29.23 11.15 5.57
C ASP A 92 28.63 12.57 5.65
N GLN A 93 27.45 12.80 5.09
CA GLN A 93 26.85 14.15 5.00
C GLN A 93 25.89 14.48 6.15
N TYR A 94 25.12 13.50 6.63
CA TYR A 94 24.02 13.71 7.59
C TYR A 94 24.23 12.97 8.92
N ASN A 95 25.39 12.33 9.11
CA ASN A 95 25.75 11.58 10.31
C ASN A 95 24.64 10.60 10.77
N PHE A 96 24.06 9.91 9.80
CA PHE A 96 22.87 9.08 9.96
C PHE A 96 23.03 7.98 11.03
N THR A 97 22.11 7.94 12.00
CA THR A 97 22.14 7.02 13.15
C THR A 97 21.69 5.59 12.82
N GLY A 98 20.93 5.41 11.73
CA GLY A 98 20.40 4.10 11.37
C GLY A 98 21.42 3.16 10.74
N SER A 99 20.99 1.92 10.47
CA SER A 99 21.80 0.90 9.79
C SER A 99 21.55 0.88 8.28
N GLU A 100 22.52 0.37 7.51
CA GLU A 100 22.36 0.12 6.06
C GLU A 100 21.11 -0.72 5.74
N ARG A 101 20.79 -1.69 6.61
CA ARG A 101 19.59 -2.53 6.48
C ARG A 101 18.31 -1.70 6.44
N THR A 102 18.25 -0.62 7.22
CA THR A 102 17.11 0.30 7.26
C THR A 102 16.93 1.00 5.91
N VAL A 103 18.02 1.53 5.35
CA VAL A 103 18.04 2.15 4.02
C VAL A 103 17.64 1.14 2.94
N ARG A 104 18.17 -0.09 3.01
CA ARG A 104 17.85 -1.15 2.04
C ARG A 104 16.37 -1.54 2.04
N HIS A 105 15.72 -1.55 3.21
CA HIS A 105 14.28 -1.77 3.32
C HIS A 105 13.46 -0.55 2.89
N TYR A 106 13.98 0.64 3.12
CA TYR A 106 13.32 1.89 2.78
C TYR A 106 13.23 2.12 1.26
N VAL A 107 14.34 1.92 0.53
CA VAL A 107 14.41 2.16 -0.94
C VAL A 107 13.27 1.51 -1.75
N PRO A 108 12.93 0.22 -1.58
CA PRO A 108 11.82 -0.39 -2.32
C PRO A 108 10.44 0.10 -1.85
N SER A 109 10.33 0.48 -0.57
CA SER A 109 9.09 1.03 -0.01
C SER A 109 8.83 2.48 -0.41
N SER A 110 9.86 3.19 -0.89
CA SER A 110 9.71 4.60 -1.27
C SER A 110 8.70 4.73 -2.42
N THR A 111 7.90 5.79 -2.34
CA THR A 111 6.82 6.06 -3.32
C THR A 111 7.40 6.20 -4.72
N VAL A 112 8.58 6.84 -4.82
CA VAL A 112 9.34 7.02 -6.06
C VAL A 112 9.71 5.67 -6.69
N HIS A 113 10.20 4.70 -5.90
CA HIS A 113 10.50 3.36 -6.39
C HIS A 113 9.22 2.63 -6.86
N ARG A 114 8.16 2.66 -6.05
CA ARG A 114 6.88 1.98 -6.35
C ARG A 114 6.22 2.49 -7.62
N GLN A 115 6.13 3.80 -7.81
CA GLN A 115 5.58 4.41 -9.03
C GLN A 115 6.30 3.93 -10.30
N THR A 116 7.57 3.53 -10.18
CA THR A 116 8.40 3.14 -11.34
C THR A 116 8.26 1.69 -11.70
N VAL A 117 8.11 0.84 -10.69
CA VAL A 117 7.77 -0.56 -10.92
C VAL A 117 6.36 -0.64 -11.50
N ALA A 118 5.44 0.20 -11.00
CA ALA A 118 4.07 0.30 -11.50
C ALA A 118 3.97 0.86 -12.93
N GLN A 119 4.78 1.86 -13.30
CA GLN A 119 4.84 2.41 -14.66
C GLN A 119 5.66 1.58 -15.65
N LYS A 120 6.05 0.34 -15.32
CA LYS A 120 6.55 -0.60 -16.33
C LYS A 120 5.35 -1.31 -16.96
N PRO A 121 4.83 -0.85 -18.12
CA PRO A 121 3.92 -1.69 -18.90
C PRO A 121 4.73 -2.91 -19.32
N TRP A 122 4.30 -4.08 -18.88
CA TRP A 122 4.93 -5.32 -19.31
C TRP A 122 4.79 -5.44 -20.84
N ARG A 123 5.93 -5.48 -21.55
CA ARG A 123 6.05 -5.90 -22.95
C ARG A 123 5.23 -5.11 -23.99
N GLN A 124 5.72 -3.96 -24.44
CA GLN A 124 5.67 -3.71 -25.89
C GLN A 124 6.65 -4.69 -26.54
N ARG A 125 6.12 -5.86 -26.87
CA ARG A 125 6.78 -6.86 -27.70
C ARG A 125 7.01 -6.20 -29.05
N CYS A 126 8.28 -5.90 -29.34
CA CYS A 126 8.87 -5.67 -30.64
C CYS A 126 7.87 -5.67 -31.81
N SER A 127 7.28 -4.51 -32.12
CA SER A 127 7.00 -4.17 -33.52
C SER A 127 8.35 -3.90 -34.18
N GLY A 128 9.05 -4.99 -34.49
CA GLY A 128 10.07 -4.96 -35.52
C GLY A 128 9.40 -4.56 -36.84
N PHE A 129 10.13 -3.79 -37.64
CA PHE A 129 9.77 -3.26 -38.96
C PHE A 129 8.98 -1.95 -38.99
N ALA A 130 9.68 -0.84 -38.74
CA ALA A 130 9.35 0.44 -39.36
C ALA A 130 10.56 1.41 -39.36
N VAL A 131 11.71 1.03 -39.91
CA VAL A 131 12.70 2.01 -40.41
C VAL A 131 13.45 1.41 -41.60
N LEU A 132 12.89 1.56 -42.81
CA LEU A 132 13.67 1.61 -44.04
C LEU A 132 13.05 2.69 -44.93
N ALA A 133 13.34 3.93 -44.56
CA ALA A 133 13.21 5.09 -45.42
C ALA A 133 14.16 6.17 -44.89
N ALA A 134 15.36 6.24 -45.48
CA ALA A 134 16.02 7.48 -45.92
C ALA A 134 17.54 7.27 -46.07
N CYS A 135 18.00 7.57 -47.28
CA CYS A 135 19.35 8.03 -47.63
C CYS A 135 20.48 7.00 -47.80
N TYR A 136 20.94 6.98 -49.07
CA TYR A 136 22.16 6.43 -49.67
C TYR A 136 22.19 4.96 -50.12
#